data_AF-A0A6V7KJN0-F1
#
_entry.id   AF-A0A6V7KJN0-F1
#
_cell.length_a   1.000
_cell.length_b   1.000
_cell.length_c   1.000
_cell.angle_alpha   90.00
_cell.angle_beta   90.00
_cell.angle_gamma   90.00
#
_symmetry.space_group_name_H-M   'P 1'
#
loop_
_entity.id
_entity.type
_entity.pdbx_description
1 polymer ?
#
loop_
_entity_poly.entity_id
_entity_poly.type
_entity_poly.pdbx_seq_one_letter_code
_entity_poly.pdbx_strand_id
1 'polypeptide(L)' 'YPMCPPVVRFLTKILHPNVSRHGDVGIDSIHHNWSLALTISKVLISVQSLLTDPYCQ' A
#
# COMPACT_ATOMS: atom_id res chain seq x y z
N TYR A 1 -15.92 -8.72 -1.26
CA TYR A 1 -15.77 -7.56 -0.35
C TYR A 1 -16.83 -7.72 0.72
N PRO A 2 -16.51 -8.30 1.90
CA PRO A 2 -15.58 -7.74 2.89
C PRO A 2 -14.41 -8.66 3.30
N MET A 3 -14.41 -9.93 2.87
CA MET A 3 -13.49 -10.96 3.39
C MET A 3 -12.10 -10.99 2.72
N CYS A 4 -11.92 -10.33 1.58
CA CYS A 4 -10.66 -10.37 0.83
C CYS A 4 -10.10 -8.96 0.69
N PRO A 5 -8.78 -8.78 0.91
CA PRO A 5 -8.12 -7.50 0.70
C PRO A 5 -8.23 -7.07 -0.77
N PRO A 6 -8.45 -5.77 -1.05
CA PRO A 6 -8.39 -5.23 -2.40
C PRO A 6 -6.95 -5.25 -2.90
N VAL A 7 -6.78 -5.54 -4.19
CA VAL A 7 -5.47 -5.43 -4.85
C VAL A 7 -5.24 -3.96 -5.19
N VAL A 8 -4.18 -3.37 -4.63
CA VAL A 8 -3.81 -1.96 -4.84
C VAL A 8 -2.54 -1.90 -5.67
N ARG A 9 -2.57 -1.14 -6.77
CA ARG A 9 -1.44 -0.96 -7.69
C ARG A 9 -1.37 0.47 -8.18
N PHE A 10 -0.17 1.03 -8.25
CA PHE A 10 0.06 2.30 -8.94
C PHE A 10 0.00 2.11 -10.46
N LEU A 11 -0.81 2.93 -11.11
CA LEU A 11 -0.84 3.03 -12.57
C LEU A 11 0.35 3.85 -13.10
N THR A 12 0.81 4.82 -12.31
CA THR A 12 1.98 5.65 -12.60
C THR A 12 3.26 4.91 -12.24
N LYS A 13 4.30 5.07 -13.06
CA LYS A 13 5.64 4.56 -12.73
C LYS A 13 6.23 5.45 -11.63
N ILE A 14 6.38 4.89 -10.43
CA ILE A 14 7.01 5.56 -9.28
C ILE A 14 8.31 4.84 -8.99
N LEU A 15 9.40 5.59 -8.86
CA LEU A 15 10.68 5.08 -8.39
C LEU A 15 10.73 5.22 -6.86
N HIS A 16 10.36 4.16 -6.14
CA HIS A 16 10.34 4.16 -4.68
C HIS A 16 10.78 2.79 -4.14
N PRO A 17 11.59 2.70 -3.07
CA PRO A 17 12.08 1.42 -2.54
C PRO A 17 10.96 0.44 -2.20
N ASN A 18 9.82 0.96 -1.71
CA ASN A 18 8.66 0.16 -1.34
C ASN A 18 7.62 -0.01 -2.48
N VAL A 19 7.90 0.45 -3.71
CA VAL A 19 7.02 0.28 -4.88
C VAL A 19 7.78 -0.44 -5.98
N SER A 20 7.28 -1.61 -6.37
CA SER A 20 7.87 -2.40 -7.45
C SER A 20 7.74 -1.68 -8.79
N ARG A 21 8.65 -1.97 -9.74
CA ARG A 21 8.61 -1.47 -11.13
C ARG A 21 7.31 -1.76 -11.88
N HIS A 22 6.55 -2.75 -11.40
CA HIS A 22 5.22 -3.12 -11.94
C HIS A 22 4.07 -2.30 -11.30
N GLY A 23 4.38 -1.37 -10.39
CA GLY A 23 3.42 -0.57 -9.64
C GLY A 23 2.85 -1.28 -8.41
N ASP A 24 3.32 -2.49 -8.11
CA ASP A 24 2.89 -3.25 -6.94
C ASP A 24 3.42 -2.60 -5.66
N VAL A 25 2.54 -2.38 -4.70
CA VAL A 25 2.87 -1.69 -3.45
C VAL A 25 2.95 -2.70 -2.32
N GLY A 26 4.15 -2.91 -1.80
CA GLY A 26 4.39 -3.77 -0.65
C GLY A 26 3.97 -3.09 0.65
N ILE A 27 2.66 -2.89 0.87
CA ILE A 27 2.14 -2.45 2.17
C ILE A 27 1.70 -3.68 2.96
N ASP A 28 2.50 -4.05 3.95
CA ASP A 28 2.22 -5.15 4.90
C ASP A 28 0.83 -5.04 5.56
N SER A 29 0.33 -3.83 5.76
CA SER A 29 -1.00 -3.60 6.36
C SER A 29 -2.16 -4.14 5.51
N ILE A 30 -1.98 -4.28 4.20
CA ILE A 30 -3.01 -4.82 3.30
C ILE A 30 -2.86 -6.34 3.15
N HIS A 31 -1.63 -6.85 3.21
CA HIS A 31 -1.33 -8.25 2.92
C HIS A 31 -1.35 -9.15 4.17
N HIS A 32 -0.78 -8.69 5.29
CA HIS A 32 -0.65 -9.50 6.51
C HIS A 32 -1.65 -9.10 7.61
N ASN A 33 -2.06 -7.83 7.66
CA ASN A 33 -2.92 -7.30 8.73
C ASN A 33 -4.24 -6.70 8.21
N TRP A 34 -4.80 -7.28 7.13
CA TRP A 34 -6.09 -6.82 6.61
C TRP A 34 -7.17 -6.98 7.67
N SER A 35 -7.79 -5.86 8.05
CA SER A 35 -8.92 -5.81 8.94
C SER A 35 -10.04 -5.02 8.27
N LEU A 36 -11.29 -5.37 8.55
CA LEU A 36 -12.47 -4.65 8.07
C LEU A 36 -12.47 -3.17 8.52
N ALA A 37 -11.71 -2.84 9.57
CA ALA A 37 -11.50 -1.48 10.05
C ALA A 37 -10.48 -0.66 9.21
N LEU A 38 -9.66 -1.31 8.39
CA LEU A 38 -8.73 -0.66 7.46
C LEU A 38 -9.47 -0.27 6.18
N THR A 39 -10.18 0.85 6.24
CA THR A 39 -10.84 1.45 5.08
C THR A 39 -9.80 1.92 4.05
N ILE A 40 -10.21 2.04 2.77
CA ILE A 40 -9.43 2.63 1.67
C ILE A 40 -8.72 3.93 2.07
N SER A 41 -9.36 4.78 2.88
CA SER A 41 -8.77 6.02 3.39
C SER A 41 -7.49 5.79 4.19
N LYS A 42 -7.43 4.74 5.04
CA LYS A 42 -6.23 4.40 5.82
C LYS A 42 -5.12 3.85 4.92
N VAL A 43 -5.49 3.09 3.88
CA VAL A 43 -4.55 2.62 2.86
C VAL A 43 -3.91 3.81 2.14
N LEU A 44 -4.71 4.78 1.69
CA LEU A 44 -4.21 5.99 1.02
C LEU A 44 -3.31 6.83 1.93
N ILE A 45 -3.66 6.98 3.21
CA ILE A 45 -2.80 7.67 4.19
C ILE A 45 -1.47 6.92 4.35
N SER A 46 -1.49 5.59 4.49
CA SER A 46 -0.28 4.78 4.61
C SER A 46 0.60 4.90 3.36
N VAL A 47 0.01 4.88 2.17
CA VAL A 47 0.72 5.13 0.90
C VAL A 47 1.35 6.52 0.89
N GLN A 48 0.62 7.56 1.29
CA GLN A 48 1.13 8.93 1.34
C GLN A 48 2.29 9.06 2.33
N SER A 49 2.15 8.50 3.53
CA SER A 49 3.23 8.48 4.53
C SER A 49 4.46 7.74 4.02
N LEU A 50 4.27 6.61 3.36
CA LEU A 50 5.36 5.81 2.78
C LEU A 50 6.07 6.52 1.62
N LEU A 51 5.37 7.36 0.85
CA LEU A 51 5.99 8.23 -0.16
C LEU A 51 6.72 9.44 0.45
N THR A 52 6.31 9.86 1.65
CA THR A 52 6.91 11.00 2.36
C THR A 52 8.14 10.57 3.15
N ASP A 53 8.08 9.42 3.79
CA ASP A 53 9.14 8.80 4.59
C ASP A 53 9.41 7.39 4.05
N PRO A 54 10.45 7.21 3.20
CA PRO A 54 10.83 5.89 2.72
C PRO A 54 11.30 5.05 3.90
N TYR A 55 10.65 3.91 4.13
CA TYR A 55 11.02 2.98 5.20
C TYR A 55 12.37 2.32 4.83
N CYS A 56 13.46 2.90 5.32
CA CYS A 56 14.80 2.33 5.27
C CYS A 56 14.98 1.44 6.51
N GLN A 57 14.59 0.17 6.42
CA GLN A 57 15.09 -0.88 7.30
C GLN A 57 15.69 -2.02 6.49
#